data_AF-A0A7Y4SV84-F1
#
_entry.id   AF-A0A7Y4SV84-F1
#
_cell.length_a   1.000
_cell.length_b   1.000
_cell.length_c   1.000
_cell.angle_alpha   90.00
_cell.angle_beta   90.00
_cell.angle_gamma   90.00
#
_symmetry.space_group_name_H-M   'P 1'
#
loop_
_entity.id
_entity.type
_entity.pdbx_description
1 polymer ?
#
loop_
_entity_poly.entity_id
_entity_poly.type
_entity_poly.pdbx_seq_one_letter_code
_entity_poly.pdbx_strand_id
1 'polypeptide(L)'
;MPPAPGIGPTTGGSGGSPYTTLPRGPTSRQELKIAWQFPTYVEKVAVEEGRTAAVKERHALAAADAFGYLAGDDRRPLLVLRECLKCNGTDDALMNRQEDNERTLVMSRWFHCIKLPPDVLAEDHPFHVLFADEKPGHLFLARWDGSRRKDLTGQQSRTELWGLLESYLVSEYEAGMDDSLGFLLDLLDRFDRLDGEIESVKSRMDDQVEGGRADSSKMRKLKDKLAQLEIAKAKARAEAMRVSERKLKSERPVKAAAARPASGTQGG
;
A
#
# COMPACT_ATOMS: atom_id res chain seq x y z
N MET A 1 41.13 -51.44 21.85
CA MET A 1 41.43 -50.01 22.10
C MET A 1 41.30 -49.24 20.78
N PRO A 2 40.74 -48.02 20.80
CA PRO A 2 40.46 -47.11 19.66
C PRO A 2 41.76 -46.36 19.21
N PRO A 3 41.80 -45.33 18.29
CA PRO A 3 40.74 -44.51 17.64
C PRO A 3 40.89 -44.19 16.12
N ALA A 4 39.98 -43.33 15.62
CA ALA A 4 39.75 -42.78 14.26
C ALA A 4 40.90 -41.88 13.69
N PRO A 5 40.88 -41.31 12.44
CA PRO A 5 39.87 -40.41 11.81
C PRO A 5 39.64 -40.71 10.29
N GLY A 6 38.75 -40.13 9.48
CA GLY A 6 37.87 -38.97 9.51
C GLY A 6 37.88 -38.35 8.10
N ILE A 7 36.75 -38.33 7.38
CA ILE A 7 36.47 -37.39 6.27
C ILE A 7 34.96 -37.14 6.28
N GLY A 8 34.55 -36.01 6.86
CA GLY A 8 33.19 -35.50 6.70
C GLY A 8 33.08 -34.72 5.39
N PRO A 9 31.95 -34.80 4.65
CA PRO A 9 31.71 -33.89 3.56
C PRO A 9 31.24 -32.53 4.10
N THR A 10 31.94 -31.50 3.63
CA THR A 10 31.59 -30.09 3.72
C THR A 10 30.19 -29.83 3.16
N THR A 11 29.25 -29.43 4.02
CA THR A 11 28.01 -28.78 3.58
C THR A 11 28.24 -27.27 3.52
N GLY A 12 28.17 -26.77 2.28
CA GLY A 12 28.22 -25.35 1.98
C GLY A 12 27.06 -24.59 2.62
N GLY A 13 27.36 -23.38 3.06
CA GLY A 13 26.37 -22.43 3.52
C GLY A 13 25.34 -22.15 2.43
N SER A 14 24.13 -22.66 2.64
CA SER A 14 22.95 -22.18 1.94
C SER A 14 22.60 -20.82 2.55
N GLY A 15 22.88 -19.76 1.80
CA GLY A 15 22.40 -18.41 2.06
C GLY A 15 20.88 -18.40 1.94
N GLY A 16 20.20 -18.77 3.02
CA GLY A 16 18.78 -18.52 3.20
C GLY A 16 18.54 -17.01 3.28
N SER A 17 17.68 -16.53 2.38
CA SER A 17 17.14 -15.17 2.43
C SER A 17 16.53 -14.90 3.83
N PRO A 18 16.84 -13.77 4.49
CA PRO A 18 16.56 -13.55 5.92
C PRO A 18 15.10 -13.24 6.26
N TYR A 19 14.17 -13.36 5.32
CA TYR A 19 12.78 -12.98 5.57
C TYR A 19 12.07 -14.04 6.42
N THR A 20 11.79 -13.62 7.66
CA THR A 20 11.37 -14.44 8.79
C THR A 20 10.02 -15.11 8.58
N THR A 21 9.96 -16.41 8.83
CA THR A 21 8.74 -17.24 8.99
C THR A 21 8.00 -17.00 10.32
N LEU A 22 8.37 -15.95 11.08
CA LEU A 22 7.70 -15.59 12.32
C LEU A 22 6.45 -14.77 12.02
N PRO A 23 5.29 -15.10 12.60
CA PRO A 23 4.11 -14.28 12.44
C PRO A 23 4.37 -12.88 13.01
N ARG A 24 4.21 -11.87 12.15
CA ARG A 24 4.39 -10.45 12.51
C ARG A 24 3.59 -10.05 13.76
N GLY A 25 4.13 -9.14 14.55
CA GLY A 25 3.47 -8.53 15.70
C GLY A 25 2.19 -7.79 15.30
N PRO A 26 1.30 -7.49 16.27
CA PRO A 26 0.05 -6.78 15.98
C PRO A 26 0.27 -5.42 15.33
N THR A 27 1.31 -4.68 15.75
CA THR A 27 1.62 -3.36 15.17
C THR A 27 2.10 -3.49 13.73
N SER A 28 3.05 -4.39 13.45
CA SER A 28 3.53 -4.65 12.09
C SER A 28 2.40 -5.10 11.17
N ARG A 29 1.50 -5.98 11.64
CA ARG A 29 0.30 -6.39 10.88
C ARG A 29 -0.63 -5.22 10.57
N GLN A 30 -0.76 -4.25 11.46
CA GLN A 30 -1.52 -3.03 11.19
C GLN A 30 -0.84 -2.16 10.15
N GLU A 31 0.48 -2.00 10.24
CA GLU A 31 1.27 -1.21 9.30
C GLU A 31 1.39 -1.88 7.92
N LEU A 32 1.17 -3.18 7.81
CA LEU A 32 1.16 -3.94 6.54
C LEU A 32 -0.22 -3.95 5.84
N LYS A 33 -1.18 -3.14 6.26
CA LYS A 33 -2.47 -3.03 5.55
C LYS A 33 -2.39 -2.04 4.39
N ILE A 34 -2.96 -2.41 3.25
CA ILE A 34 -3.20 -1.48 2.14
C ILE A 34 -4.36 -0.56 2.51
N ALA A 35 -4.15 0.75 2.35
CA ALA A 35 -5.17 1.77 2.59
C ALA A 35 -6.10 1.90 1.36
N TRP A 36 -6.96 0.90 1.15
CA TRP A 36 -7.93 0.89 0.05
C TRP A 36 -8.99 1.99 0.20
N GLN A 37 -9.19 2.77 -0.85
CA GLN A 37 -10.33 3.66 -1.01
C GLN A 37 -11.42 2.99 -1.85
N PHE A 38 -12.68 3.24 -1.48
CA PHE A 38 -13.86 2.66 -2.11
C PHE A 38 -14.73 3.77 -2.71
N PRO A 39 -14.33 4.33 -3.86
CA PRO A 39 -15.01 5.48 -4.44
C PRO A 39 -16.42 5.09 -4.86
N THR A 40 -17.39 5.89 -4.43
CA THR A 40 -18.76 5.85 -4.95
C THR A 40 -18.94 7.00 -5.90
N TYR A 41 -19.45 6.73 -7.11
CA TYR A 41 -19.77 7.79 -8.06
C TYR A 41 -21.10 8.43 -7.68
N VAL A 42 -21.07 9.72 -7.34
CA VAL A 42 -22.26 10.52 -7.07
C VAL A 42 -22.37 11.58 -8.16
N GLU A 43 -23.33 11.44 -9.06
CA GLU A 43 -23.60 12.47 -10.06
C GLU A 43 -24.16 13.71 -9.36
N LYS A 44 -23.48 14.86 -9.49
CA LYS A 44 -23.96 16.13 -8.95
C LYS A 44 -25.12 16.62 -9.83
N VAL A 45 -26.33 16.20 -9.53
CA VAL A 45 -27.52 16.77 -10.16
C VAL A 45 -27.76 18.15 -9.53
N ALA A 46 -27.68 19.20 -10.34
CA ALA A 46 -28.15 20.52 -9.92
C ALA A 46 -29.68 20.45 -9.80
N VAL A 47 -30.17 20.23 -8.58
CA VAL A 47 -31.61 20.26 -8.29
C VAL A 47 -32.00 21.72 -8.17
N GLU A 48 -32.72 22.26 -9.15
CA GLU A 48 -33.44 23.53 -8.97
C GLU A 48 -34.48 23.32 -7.84
N GLU A 49 -34.52 24.24 -6.87
CA GLU A 49 -35.43 24.17 -5.72
C GLU A 49 -36.89 23.99 -6.18
N GLY A 50 -37.53 22.90 -5.73
CA GLY A 50 -38.97 22.65 -5.93
C GLY A 50 -39.34 21.64 -7.02
N ARG A 51 -38.39 20.96 -7.67
CA ARG A 51 -38.70 19.88 -8.63
C ARG A 51 -38.12 18.54 -8.19
N THR A 52 -38.92 17.48 -8.30
CA THR A 52 -38.45 16.09 -8.19
C THR A 52 -37.48 15.81 -9.34
N ALA A 53 -36.18 15.70 -9.04
CA ALA A 53 -35.20 15.29 -10.02
C ALA A 53 -35.45 13.83 -10.40
N ALA A 54 -35.74 13.57 -11.67
CA ALA A 54 -35.71 12.21 -12.20
C ALA A 54 -34.29 11.66 -12.03
N VAL A 55 -34.16 10.47 -11.44
CA VAL A 55 -32.87 9.78 -11.35
C VAL A 55 -32.42 9.53 -12.78
N LYS A 56 -31.38 10.24 -13.20
CA LYS A 56 -30.83 10.11 -14.55
C LYS A 56 -30.24 8.70 -14.69
N GLU A 57 -30.45 8.10 -15.85
CA GLU A 57 -29.96 6.77 -16.17
C GLU A 57 -28.43 6.72 -16.02
N ARG A 58 -27.91 5.69 -15.35
CA ARG A 58 -26.48 5.54 -15.13
C ARG A 58 -25.83 5.19 -16.47
N HIS A 59 -24.74 5.86 -16.79
CA HIS A 59 -23.94 5.56 -17.97
C HIS A 59 -22.47 5.54 -17.59
N ALA A 60 -21.70 4.72 -18.31
CA ALA A 60 -20.24 4.72 -18.19
C ALA A 60 -19.66 6.10 -18.53
N LEU A 61 -18.71 6.55 -17.72
CA LEU A 61 -17.95 7.76 -18.00
C LEU A 61 -16.96 7.52 -19.15
N ALA A 62 -16.49 8.61 -19.76
CA ALA A 62 -15.29 8.53 -20.59
C ALA A 62 -14.09 8.13 -19.73
N ALA A 63 -13.11 7.43 -20.32
CA ALA A 63 -11.96 6.91 -19.57
C ALA A 63 -11.17 8.01 -18.83
N ALA A 64 -10.97 9.17 -19.47
CA ALA A 64 -10.27 10.29 -18.85
C ALA A 64 -11.03 10.83 -17.61
N ASP A 65 -12.36 10.91 -17.68
CA ASP A 65 -13.19 11.37 -16.57
C ASP A 65 -13.22 10.33 -15.44
N ALA A 66 -13.26 9.03 -15.78
CA ALA A 66 -13.16 7.95 -14.83
C ALA A 66 -11.82 8.02 -14.05
N PHE A 67 -10.68 8.14 -14.74
CA PHE A 67 -9.38 8.29 -14.08
C PHE A 67 -9.28 9.58 -13.27
N GLY A 68 -9.77 10.70 -13.80
CA GLY A 68 -9.82 11.97 -13.08
C GLY A 68 -10.65 11.88 -11.79
N TYR A 69 -11.79 11.20 -11.83
CA TYR A 69 -12.64 10.96 -10.67
C TYR A 69 -11.95 10.06 -9.64
N LEU A 70 -11.33 8.96 -10.09
CA LEU A 70 -10.62 8.02 -9.23
C LEU A 70 -9.41 8.68 -8.54
N ALA A 71 -8.65 9.50 -9.26
CA ALA A 71 -7.53 10.24 -8.71
C ALA A 71 -7.98 11.34 -7.73
N GLY A 72 -9.02 12.09 -8.07
CA GLY A 72 -9.44 13.26 -7.29
C GLY A 72 -8.30 14.27 -7.12
N ASP A 73 -8.02 14.65 -5.88
CA ASP A 73 -6.91 15.53 -5.52
C ASP A 73 -5.59 14.78 -5.29
N ASP A 74 -5.63 13.45 -5.20
CA ASP A 74 -4.45 12.62 -4.99
C ASP A 74 -3.75 12.34 -6.34
N ARG A 75 -2.54 12.88 -6.49
CA ARG A 75 -1.73 12.76 -7.72
C ARG A 75 -0.76 11.58 -7.67
N ARG A 76 -0.79 10.74 -6.63
CA ARG A 76 0.02 9.53 -6.57
C ARG A 76 -0.39 8.57 -7.71
N PRO A 77 0.53 7.70 -8.17
CA PRO A 77 0.17 6.65 -9.12
C PRO A 77 -0.95 5.77 -8.54
N LEU A 78 -1.86 5.33 -9.40
CA LEU A 78 -3.01 4.53 -9.02
C LEU A 78 -2.64 3.05 -8.97
N LEU A 79 -3.05 2.39 -7.88
CA LEU A 79 -3.13 0.93 -7.78
C LEU A 79 -4.61 0.58 -7.68
N VAL A 80 -5.21 0.10 -8.77
CA VAL A 80 -6.66 -0.13 -8.85
C VAL A 80 -6.94 -1.62 -8.87
N LEU A 81 -7.72 -2.07 -7.90
CA LEU A 81 -8.21 -3.44 -7.77
C LEU A 81 -9.72 -3.47 -8.05
N ARG A 82 -10.15 -4.40 -8.90
CA ARG A 82 -11.54 -4.80 -9.06
C ARG A 82 -11.79 -6.09 -8.31
N GLU A 83 -12.80 -6.08 -7.45
CA GLU A 83 -13.28 -7.27 -6.76
C GLU A 83 -13.88 -8.29 -7.75
N CYS A 84 -13.75 -9.57 -7.44
CA CYS A 84 -14.31 -10.65 -8.24
C CYS A 84 -15.06 -11.62 -7.33
N LEU A 85 -16.29 -11.98 -7.72
CA LEU A 85 -17.14 -12.90 -6.96
C LEU A 85 -16.56 -14.33 -6.87
N LYS A 86 -15.73 -14.73 -7.84
CA LYS A 86 -15.16 -16.08 -7.93
C LYS A 86 -13.74 -16.19 -7.37
N CYS A 87 -13.03 -15.07 -7.25
CA CYS A 87 -11.72 -15.05 -6.63
C CYS A 87 -11.94 -14.87 -5.12
N ASN A 88 -11.71 -15.93 -4.34
CA ASN A 88 -11.82 -15.86 -2.88
C ASN A 88 -10.82 -14.82 -2.34
N GLY A 89 -11.32 -13.64 -1.94
CA GLY A 89 -10.57 -12.66 -1.18
C GLY A 89 -9.72 -11.70 -2.02
N THR A 90 -10.36 -10.66 -2.54
CA THR A 90 -10.05 -9.21 -2.55
C THR A 90 -8.67 -8.62 -2.19
N ASP A 91 -7.62 -9.38 -1.88
CA ASP A 91 -6.22 -8.95 -1.72
C ASP A 91 -5.26 -10.07 -2.19
N ASP A 92 -5.72 -11.32 -2.27
CA ASP A 92 -4.92 -12.50 -2.61
C ASP A 92 -4.37 -12.45 -4.06
N ALA A 93 -4.89 -11.57 -4.92
CA ALA A 93 -4.36 -11.30 -6.27
C ALA A 93 -3.00 -10.57 -6.25
N LEU A 94 -2.70 -9.83 -5.18
CA LEU A 94 -1.37 -9.30 -4.85
C LEU A 94 -0.63 -10.18 -3.85
N MET A 95 -1.37 -11.00 -3.09
CA MET A 95 -0.93 -11.62 -1.85
C MET A 95 -1.17 -13.13 -1.88
N ASN A 96 -0.26 -13.90 -2.49
CA ASN A 96 -0.25 -15.33 -2.18
C ASN A 96 0.14 -15.50 -0.69
N ARG A 97 -0.76 -16.05 0.13
CA ARG A 97 -0.61 -16.22 1.58
C ARG A 97 0.62 -17.03 2.00
N GLN A 98 1.21 -17.80 1.08
CA GLN A 98 2.38 -18.64 1.36
C GLN A 98 3.72 -17.90 1.21
N GLU A 99 3.71 -16.68 0.68
CA GLU A 99 4.94 -15.98 0.30
C GLU A 99 5.03 -14.59 0.93
N ASP A 100 6.24 -14.24 1.37
CA ASP A 100 6.56 -12.94 1.93
C ASP A 100 6.32 -11.82 0.90
N ASN A 101 5.26 -11.04 1.13
CA ASN A 101 4.79 -9.94 0.28
C ASN A 101 4.90 -8.58 0.99
N GLU A 102 5.67 -8.49 2.07
CA GLU A 102 5.79 -7.27 2.87
C GLU A 102 6.30 -6.10 2.05
N ARG A 103 7.27 -6.34 1.16
CA ARG A 103 7.78 -5.32 0.24
C ARG A 103 6.66 -4.69 -0.59
N THR A 104 5.75 -5.49 -1.14
CA THR A 104 4.60 -5.02 -1.92
C THR A 104 3.65 -4.18 -1.05
N LEU A 105 3.35 -4.66 0.16
CA LEU A 105 2.48 -3.94 1.10
C LEU A 105 3.08 -2.60 1.52
N VAL A 106 4.39 -2.56 1.79
CA VAL A 106 5.09 -1.32 2.13
C VAL A 106 5.10 -0.37 0.93
N MET A 107 5.39 -0.87 -0.28
CA MET A 107 5.35 -0.07 -1.50
C MET A 107 3.99 0.57 -1.77
N SER A 108 2.89 -0.12 -1.42
CA SER A 108 1.53 0.38 -1.62
C SER A 108 1.25 1.73 -0.94
N ARG A 109 2.04 2.11 0.08
CA ARG A 109 1.94 3.42 0.75
C ARG A 109 2.12 4.61 -0.19
N TRP A 110 2.90 4.43 -1.25
CA TRP A 110 3.16 5.47 -2.25
C TRP A 110 2.25 5.39 -3.47
N PHE A 111 1.23 4.55 -3.42
CA PHE A 111 0.17 4.49 -4.41
C PHE A 111 -1.13 5.03 -3.82
N HIS A 112 -1.95 5.61 -4.69
CA HIS A 112 -3.35 5.83 -4.39
C HIS A 112 -4.10 4.53 -4.70
N CYS A 113 -4.41 3.79 -3.64
CA CYS A 113 -4.96 2.44 -3.70
C CYS A 113 -6.48 2.49 -3.75
N ILE A 114 -7.06 2.02 -4.85
CA ILE A 114 -8.49 2.07 -5.11
C ILE A 114 -9.03 0.66 -5.26
N LYS A 115 -10.16 0.40 -4.63
CA LYS A 115 -10.86 -0.88 -4.68
C LYS A 115 -12.28 -0.68 -5.18
N LEU A 116 -12.58 -1.30 -6.31
CA LEU A 116 -13.85 -1.20 -7.01
C LEU A 116 -14.67 -2.47 -6.85
N PRO A 117 -15.99 -2.34 -6.64
CA PRO A 117 -16.88 -3.47 -6.45
C PRO A 117 -17.03 -4.32 -7.73
N PRO A 118 -17.57 -5.56 -7.63
CA PRO A 118 -17.68 -6.46 -8.78
C PRO A 118 -18.61 -5.95 -9.88
N ASP A 119 -19.61 -5.11 -9.55
CA ASP A 119 -20.55 -4.51 -10.49
C ASP A 119 -19.92 -3.44 -11.39
N VAL A 120 -18.63 -3.11 -11.19
CA VAL A 120 -17.87 -2.26 -12.12
C VAL A 120 -17.86 -2.78 -13.56
N LEU A 121 -18.18 -4.06 -13.76
CA LEU A 121 -18.28 -4.68 -15.09
C LEU A 121 -19.61 -4.45 -15.80
N ALA A 122 -20.64 -3.95 -15.10
CA ALA A 122 -21.90 -3.63 -15.75
C ALA A 122 -21.71 -2.44 -16.72
N GLU A 123 -22.28 -2.50 -17.91
CA GLU A 123 -22.07 -1.49 -18.98
C GLU A 123 -22.53 -0.08 -18.58
N ASP A 124 -23.50 0.01 -17.66
CA ASP A 124 -24.03 1.25 -17.10
C ASP A 124 -23.19 1.78 -15.92
N HIS A 125 -22.20 1.02 -15.45
CA HIS A 125 -21.37 1.43 -14.33
C HIS A 125 -20.41 2.57 -14.73
N PRO A 126 -20.30 3.66 -13.93
CA PRO A 126 -19.48 4.83 -14.26
C PRO A 126 -18.02 4.53 -14.61
N PHE A 127 -17.42 3.52 -13.98
CA PHE A 127 -16.03 3.11 -14.23
C PHE A 127 -15.89 1.88 -15.16
N HIS A 128 -16.95 1.44 -15.82
CA HIS A 128 -16.95 0.28 -16.71
C HIS A 128 -15.88 0.34 -17.78
N VAL A 129 -15.67 1.53 -18.37
CA VAL A 129 -14.68 1.76 -19.43
C VAL A 129 -13.25 1.37 -19.02
N LEU A 130 -12.95 1.34 -17.72
CA LEU A 130 -11.65 0.93 -17.20
C LEU A 130 -11.45 -0.60 -17.26
N PHE A 131 -12.50 -1.38 -17.50
CA PHE A 131 -12.47 -2.84 -17.54
C PHE A 131 -13.21 -3.40 -18.78
N ALA A 132 -13.28 -2.63 -19.86
CA ALA A 132 -14.03 -2.99 -21.07
C ALA A 132 -13.38 -4.09 -21.94
N ASP A 133 -12.16 -4.53 -21.62
CA ASP A 133 -11.51 -5.63 -22.33
C ASP A 133 -12.28 -6.94 -22.16
N GLU A 134 -12.18 -7.87 -23.12
CA GLU A 134 -12.87 -9.17 -23.08
C GLU A 134 -12.51 -9.98 -21.82
N LYS A 135 -11.27 -9.83 -21.35
CA LYS A 135 -10.75 -10.44 -20.11
C LYS A 135 -10.01 -9.38 -19.32
N PRO A 136 -10.74 -8.49 -18.63
CA PRO A 136 -10.11 -7.36 -17.96
C PRO A 136 -9.30 -7.87 -16.77
N GLY A 137 -8.14 -7.25 -16.53
CA GLY A 137 -7.32 -7.53 -15.34
C GLY A 137 -8.12 -7.36 -14.05
N HIS A 138 -7.75 -8.08 -13.00
CA HIS A 138 -8.27 -7.80 -11.65
C HIS A 138 -7.62 -6.58 -11.05
N LEU A 139 -6.38 -6.32 -11.44
CA LEU A 139 -5.55 -5.31 -10.85
C LEU A 139 -4.78 -4.61 -11.96
N PHE A 140 -4.60 -3.30 -11.85
CA PHE A 140 -3.71 -2.59 -12.74
C PHE A 140 -3.03 -1.44 -12.01
N LEU A 141 -1.90 -1.01 -12.58
CA LEU A 141 -1.21 0.20 -12.23
C LEU A 141 -1.43 1.24 -13.33
N ALA A 142 -1.58 2.49 -12.95
CA ALA A 142 -1.64 3.60 -13.89
C ALA A 142 -1.10 4.87 -13.24
N ARG A 143 -0.75 5.87 -14.03
CA ARG A 143 -0.59 7.22 -13.50
C ARG A 143 -1.97 7.80 -13.18
N TRP A 144 -2.03 8.87 -12.37
CA TRP A 144 -3.28 9.51 -11.94
C TRP A 144 -4.21 9.92 -13.09
N ASP A 145 -3.68 10.18 -14.29
CA ASP A 145 -4.44 10.55 -15.49
C ASP A 145 -4.80 9.33 -16.37
N GLY A 146 -4.52 8.12 -15.92
CA GLY A 146 -4.71 6.88 -16.67
C GLY A 146 -3.59 6.55 -17.66
N SER A 147 -2.62 7.45 -17.85
CA SER A 147 -1.49 7.17 -18.73
C SER A 147 -0.61 6.05 -18.17
N ARG A 148 0.14 5.42 -19.09
CA ARG A 148 1.05 4.31 -18.79
C ARG A 148 0.37 3.13 -18.09
N ARG A 149 -0.93 2.88 -18.30
CA ARG A 149 -1.62 1.73 -17.70
C ARG A 149 -0.87 0.41 -17.93
N LYS A 150 -0.78 -0.41 -16.89
CA LYS A 150 -0.24 -1.78 -16.90
C LYS A 150 -1.12 -2.71 -16.09
N ASP A 151 -1.80 -3.60 -16.79
CA ASP A 151 -2.64 -4.63 -16.18
C ASP A 151 -1.78 -5.76 -15.58
N LEU A 152 -2.14 -6.15 -14.36
CA LEU A 152 -1.55 -7.25 -13.62
C LEU A 152 -2.49 -8.45 -13.74
N THR A 153 -2.11 -9.40 -14.59
CA THR A 153 -2.91 -10.58 -14.93
C THR A 153 -2.82 -11.69 -13.88
N GLY A 154 -1.94 -11.53 -12.89
CA GLY A 154 -1.67 -12.54 -11.86
C GLY A 154 -0.66 -13.61 -12.30
N GLN A 155 -0.13 -13.50 -13.53
CA GLN A 155 0.90 -14.41 -14.05
C GLN A 155 2.32 -13.86 -13.90
N GLN A 156 2.47 -12.59 -13.53
CA GLN A 156 3.77 -11.97 -13.32
C GLN A 156 4.50 -12.55 -12.10
N SER A 157 5.82 -12.71 -12.21
CA SER A 157 6.68 -13.02 -11.08
C SER A 157 6.76 -11.84 -10.10
N ARG A 158 7.20 -12.10 -8.86
CA ARG A 158 7.35 -11.05 -7.84
C ARG A 158 8.37 -9.98 -8.26
N THR A 159 9.48 -10.40 -8.86
CA THR A 159 10.51 -9.48 -9.35
C THR A 159 9.96 -8.56 -10.42
N GLU A 160 9.11 -9.07 -11.30
CA GLU A 160 8.42 -8.25 -12.31
C GLU A 160 7.41 -7.30 -11.66
N LEU A 161 6.63 -7.75 -10.68
CA LEU A 161 5.72 -6.89 -9.93
C LEU A 161 6.47 -5.76 -9.20
N TRP A 162 7.55 -6.09 -8.48
CA TRP A 162 8.35 -5.11 -7.75
C TRP A 162 9.05 -4.14 -8.70
N GLY A 163 9.67 -4.64 -9.77
CA GLY A 163 10.28 -3.78 -10.78
C GLY A 163 9.25 -2.85 -11.44
N LEU A 164 8.03 -3.33 -11.65
CA LEU A 164 6.95 -2.49 -12.16
C LEU A 164 6.54 -1.41 -11.14
N LEU A 165 6.27 -1.77 -9.89
CA LEU A 165 5.94 -0.81 -8.83
C LEU A 165 7.04 0.25 -8.69
N GLU A 166 8.30 -0.19 -8.57
CA GLU A 166 9.46 0.69 -8.50
C GLU A 166 9.56 1.62 -9.71
N SER A 167 9.25 1.14 -10.91
CA SER A 167 9.28 1.98 -12.12
C SER A 167 8.30 3.16 -12.04
N TYR A 168 7.11 2.96 -11.48
CA TYR A 168 6.16 4.07 -11.24
C TYR A 168 6.70 5.02 -10.18
N LEU A 169 7.19 4.49 -9.04
CA LEU A 169 7.71 5.30 -7.95
C LEU A 169 8.89 6.16 -8.40
N VAL A 170 9.85 5.58 -9.13
CA VAL A 170 10.97 6.30 -9.72
C VAL A 170 10.49 7.36 -10.71
N SER A 171 9.43 7.09 -11.48
CA SER A 171 8.92 8.06 -12.46
C SER A 171 8.13 9.22 -11.85
N GLU A 172 7.39 8.99 -10.78
CA GLU A 172 6.45 9.97 -10.20
C GLU A 172 7.02 10.73 -9.00
N TYR A 173 8.03 10.22 -8.27
CA TYR A 173 8.58 10.86 -7.06
C TYR A 173 9.95 11.51 -7.30
N GLU A 174 10.23 12.61 -6.57
CA GLU A 174 11.47 13.41 -6.74
C GLU A 174 12.75 12.65 -6.36
N ALA A 175 12.68 11.81 -5.33
CA ALA A 175 13.77 10.96 -4.86
C ALA A 175 13.41 9.48 -5.06
N GLY A 176 14.43 8.63 -5.21
CA GLY A 176 14.25 7.18 -5.19
C GLY A 176 13.71 6.68 -3.84
N MET A 177 13.04 5.53 -3.84
CA MET A 177 12.37 4.99 -2.65
C MET A 177 13.19 3.95 -1.89
N ASP A 178 14.34 3.50 -2.42
CA ASP A 178 15.08 2.36 -1.89
C ASP A 178 15.45 2.50 -0.41
N ASP A 179 16.03 3.65 -0.03
CA ASP A 179 16.37 3.94 1.38
C ASP A 179 15.12 4.01 2.26
N SER A 180 14.01 4.53 1.72
CA SER A 180 12.74 4.64 2.45
C SER A 180 12.12 3.28 2.69
N LEU A 181 12.16 2.43 1.67
CA LEU A 181 11.61 1.09 1.69
C LEU A 181 12.41 0.21 2.66
N GLY A 182 13.74 0.24 2.58
CA GLY A 182 14.60 -0.46 3.54
C GLY A 182 14.32 -0.02 4.97
N PHE A 183 14.28 1.29 5.22
CA PHE A 183 13.97 1.83 6.55
C PHE A 183 12.57 1.43 7.06
N LEU A 184 11.56 1.42 6.20
CA LEU A 184 10.20 0.99 6.59
C LEU A 184 10.14 -0.50 6.92
N LEU A 185 10.88 -1.35 6.20
CA LEU A 185 10.98 -2.78 6.51
C LEU A 185 11.68 -2.99 7.85
N ASP A 186 12.79 -2.29 8.12
CA ASP A 186 13.50 -2.33 9.41
C ASP A 186 12.60 -1.85 10.57
N LEU A 187 11.70 -0.90 10.30
CA LEU A 187 10.71 -0.45 11.30
C LEU A 187 9.71 -1.54 11.67
N LEU A 188 9.35 -2.46 10.77
CA LEU A 188 8.50 -3.61 11.10
C LEU A 188 9.20 -4.51 12.13
N ASP A 189 10.48 -4.80 11.93
CA ASP A 189 11.28 -5.57 12.89
C ASP A 189 11.41 -4.84 14.24
N ARG A 190 11.44 -3.50 14.22
CA ARG A 190 11.42 -2.68 15.44
C ARG A 190 10.06 -2.76 16.14
N PHE A 191 8.95 -2.72 15.41
CA PHE A 191 7.62 -2.88 15.97
C PHE A 191 7.44 -4.26 16.61
N ASP A 192 7.90 -5.33 15.96
CA ASP A 192 7.80 -6.69 16.49
C ASP A 192 8.55 -6.82 17.83
N ARG A 193 9.76 -6.23 17.93
CA ARG A 193 10.52 -6.17 19.19
C ARG A 193 9.79 -5.38 20.27
N LEU A 194 9.27 -4.20 19.94
CA LEU A 194 8.53 -3.36 20.90
C LEU A 194 7.26 -4.05 21.40
N ASP A 195 6.50 -4.69 20.51
CA ASP A 195 5.29 -5.44 20.86
C ASP A 195 5.63 -6.60 21.81
N GLY A 196 6.70 -7.35 21.52
CA GLY A 196 7.17 -8.43 22.40
C GLY A 196 7.61 -7.93 23.78
N GLU A 197 8.31 -6.80 23.85
CA GLU A 197 8.71 -6.19 25.12
C GLU A 197 7.50 -5.66 25.93
N ILE A 198 6.54 -5.03 25.25
CA ILE A 198 5.30 -4.55 25.87
C ILE A 198 4.54 -5.72 26.49
N GLU A 199 4.37 -6.81 25.74
CA GLU A 199 3.68 -8.02 26.23
C GLU A 199 4.41 -8.65 27.41
N SER A 200 5.75 -8.74 27.34
CA SER A 200 6.56 -9.24 28.44
C SER A 200 6.48 -8.37 29.71
N VAL A 201 6.30 -7.05 29.58
CA VAL A 201 6.11 -6.15 30.73
C VAL A 201 4.70 -6.31 31.29
N LYS A 202 3.67 -6.44 30.45
CA LYS A 202 2.28 -6.67 30.88
C LYS A 202 2.14 -7.98 31.64
N SER A 203 2.64 -9.09 31.08
CA SER A 203 2.63 -10.38 31.78
C SER A 203 3.34 -10.33 33.14
N ARG A 204 4.48 -9.64 33.24
CA ARG A 204 5.16 -9.42 34.54
C ARG A 204 4.35 -8.57 35.51
N MET A 205 3.54 -7.64 35.03
CA MET A 205 2.62 -6.89 35.89
C MET A 205 1.50 -7.79 36.40
N ASP A 206 0.94 -8.63 35.55
CA ASP A 206 -0.12 -9.57 35.90
C ASP A 206 0.37 -10.57 36.97
N ASP A 207 1.56 -11.16 36.78
CA ASP A 207 2.21 -12.05 37.76
C ASP A 207 2.37 -11.39 39.15
N GLN A 208 2.69 -10.09 39.18
CA GLN A 208 2.83 -9.33 40.45
C GLN A 208 1.48 -9.12 41.15
N VAL A 209 0.40 -8.96 40.38
CA VAL A 209 -0.96 -8.82 40.90
C VAL A 209 -1.45 -10.17 41.44
N GLU A 210 -1.28 -11.25 40.67
CA GLU A 210 -1.69 -12.60 41.06
C GLU A 210 -0.89 -13.13 42.26
N GLY A 211 0.41 -12.81 42.34
CA GLY A 211 1.28 -13.25 43.44
C GLY A 211 1.00 -12.62 44.82
N GLY A 212 -0.03 -11.75 44.95
CA GLY A 212 -0.51 -11.22 46.23
C GLY A 212 0.45 -10.27 46.96
N ARG A 213 1.60 -9.92 46.35
CA ARG A 213 2.56 -8.93 46.85
C ARG A 213 2.95 -7.99 45.72
N ALA A 214 2.03 -7.12 45.33
CA ALA A 214 2.34 -6.00 44.45
C ALA A 214 3.27 -5.04 45.21
N ASP A 215 4.58 -5.27 45.12
CA ASP A 215 5.59 -4.32 45.57
C ASP A 215 5.37 -3.03 44.77
N SER A 216 4.87 -2.00 45.44
CA SER A 216 4.49 -0.72 44.83
C SER A 216 5.65 -0.07 44.06
N SER A 217 6.89 -0.31 44.48
CA SER A 217 8.09 0.18 43.80
C SER A 217 8.36 -0.60 42.51
N LYS A 218 8.26 -1.93 42.53
CA LYS A 218 8.42 -2.76 41.32
C LYS A 218 7.29 -2.52 40.32
N MET A 219 6.05 -2.44 40.79
CA MET A 219 4.88 -2.14 39.95
C MET A 219 5.02 -0.76 39.30
N ARG A 220 5.49 0.25 40.03
CA ARG A 220 5.79 1.57 39.45
C ARG A 220 6.84 1.48 38.35
N LYS A 221 7.96 0.78 38.57
CA LYS A 221 9.00 0.59 37.55
C LYS A 221 8.48 -0.10 36.28
N LEU A 222 7.60 -1.10 36.43
CA LEU A 222 6.98 -1.77 35.28
C LEU A 222 6.04 -0.84 34.51
N LYS A 223 5.23 -0.04 35.21
CA LYS A 223 4.37 0.99 34.60
C LYS A 223 5.18 2.04 33.85
N ASP A 224 6.27 2.53 34.45
CA ASP A 224 7.16 3.50 33.83
C ASP A 224 7.81 2.91 32.56
N LYS A 225 8.27 1.65 32.62
CA LYS A 225 8.81 0.94 31.46
C LYS A 225 7.76 0.77 30.35
N LEU A 226 6.53 0.36 30.72
CA LEU A 226 5.43 0.23 29.76
C LEU A 226 5.14 1.57 29.06
N ALA A 227 5.07 2.67 29.82
CA ALA A 227 4.87 4.01 29.26
C ALA A 227 6.00 4.41 28.29
N GLN A 228 7.26 4.13 28.65
CA GLN A 228 8.41 4.39 27.76
C GLN A 228 8.35 3.59 26.46
N LEU A 229 7.98 2.31 26.54
CA LEU A 229 7.85 1.45 25.35
C LEU A 229 6.70 1.92 24.43
N GLU A 230 5.56 2.31 24.99
CA GLU A 230 4.45 2.87 24.22
C GLU A 230 4.83 4.20 23.54
N ILE A 231 5.58 5.07 24.22
CA ILE A 231 6.14 6.29 23.62
C ILE A 231 7.11 5.94 22.47
N ALA A 232 7.98 4.95 22.66
CA ALA A 232 8.92 4.52 21.63
C ALA A 232 8.20 3.96 20.39
N LYS A 233 7.13 3.19 20.60
CA LYS A 233 6.26 2.68 19.52
C LYS A 233 5.56 3.81 18.78
N ALA A 234 5.01 4.79 19.49
CA ALA A 234 4.38 5.96 18.89
C ALA A 234 5.38 6.79 18.05
N LYS A 235 6.61 6.97 18.55
CA LYS A 235 7.69 7.63 17.79
C LYS A 235 8.08 6.87 16.52
N ALA A 236 8.26 5.56 16.62
CA ALA A 236 8.55 4.72 15.45
C ALA A 236 7.44 4.79 14.38
N ARG A 237 6.18 4.89 14.81
CA ARG A 237 5.05 5.10 13.90
C ARG A 237 5.05 6.47 13.22
N ALA A 238 5.35 7.53 13.98
CA ALA A 238 5.52 8.86 13.41
C ALA A 238 6.69 8.92 12.41
N GLU A 239 7.78 8.20 12.69
CA GLU A 239 8.90 8.02 11.75
C GLU A 239 8.45 7.31 10.46
N ALA A 240 7.65 6.24 10.58
CA ALA A 240 7.10 5.52 9.42
C ALA A 240 6.24 6.45 8.54
N MET A 241 5.36 7.25 9.15
CA MET A 241 4.53 8.21 8.43
C MET A 241 5.38 9.24 7.69
N ARG A 242 6.36 9.85 8.38
CA ARG A 242 7.25 10.86 7.79
C ARG A 242 8.04 10.33 6.59
N VAL A 243 8.49 9.07 6.64
CA VAL A 243 9.23 8.45 5.53
C VAL A 243 8.31 8.10 4.35
N SER A 244 7.02 7.87 4.63
CA SER A 244 5.99 7.62 3.62
C SER A 244 5.57 8.91 2.90
N GLU A 245 5.65 10.06 3.57
CA GLU A 245 5.36 11.38 3.00
C GLU A 245 6.49 11.85 2.06
N ARG A 246 6.34 11.54 0.77
CA ARG A 246 7.31 11.88 -0.28
C ARG A 246 6.70 12.83 -1.31
N LYS A 247 7.53 13.72 -1.84
CA LYS A 247 7.13 14.73 -2.82
C LYS A 247 7.02 14.13 -4.22
N LEU A 248 5.90 14.44 -4.88
CA LEU A 248 5.66 14.08 -6.27
C LEU A 248 6.37 15.07 -7.21
N LYS A 249 6.89 14.58 -8.33
CA LYS A 249 7.51 15.39 -9.38
C LYS A 249 6.52 16.34 -10.05
N SER A 250 5.25 15.94 -10.12
CA SER A 250 4.16 16.70 -10.76
C SER A 250 3.74 17.96 -9.98
N GLU A 251 4.18 18.13 -8.74
CA GLU A 251 4.00 19.37 -7.96
C GLU A 251 4.98 20.48 -8.34
N ARG A 252 5.95 20.21 -9.23
CA ARG A 252 6.70 21.29 -9.87
C ARG A 252 5.75 22.05 -10.79
N PRO A 253 5.58 23.38 -10.62
CA PRO A 253 4.80 24.16 -11.57
C PRO A 253 5.43 23.98 -12.94
N VAL A 254 4.66 23.42 -13.87
CA VAL A 254 5.02 23.42 -15.29
C VAL A 254 5.19 24.87 -15.65
N LYS A 255 6.43 25.32 -15.78
CA LYS A 255 6.77 26.66 -16.25
C LYS A 255 6.08 26.78 -17.61
N ALA A 256 4.99 27.55 -17.66
CA ALA A 256 4.09 27.67 -18.79
C ALA A 256 4.93 27.80 -20.08
N ALA A 257 4.97 26.72 -20.86
CA ALA A 257 5.66 26.72 -22.13
C ALA A 257 4.82 27.58 -23.08
N ALA A 258 5.29 28.82 -23.23
CA ALA A 258 4.91 29.85 -24.17
C ALA A 258 4.04 29.36 -25.34
N ALA A 259 2.82 29.90 -25.38
CA ALA A 259 2.04 29.98 -26.60
C ALA A 259 2.91 30.54 -27.72
N ARG A 260 3.17 29.73 -28.76
CA ARG A 260 3.66 30.25 -30.04
C ARG A 260 2.47 30.98 -30.68
N PRO A 261 2.59 32.27 -31.03
CA PRO A 261 1.55 32.94 -31.78
C PRO A 261 1.47 32.32 -33.18
N ALA A 262 0.25 32.11 -33.64
CA ALA A 262 -0.07 31.72 -35.01
C ALA A 262 0.45 32.79 -35.98
N SER A 263 1.45 32.46 -36.78
CA SER A 263 1.84 33.25 -37.94
C SER A 263 0.82 33.01 -39.05
N GLY A 264 -0.19 33.88 -39.11
CA GLY A 264 -0.91 34.13 -40.34
C GLY A 264 -0.02 34.90 -41.31
N THR A 265 0.11 34.41 -42.54
CA THR A 265 0.47 35.23 -43.68
C THR A 265 -0.42 34.81 -44.85
N GLN A 266 -1.43 35.65 -45.11
CA GLN A 266 -2.05 35.80 -46.43
C GLN A 266 -1.12 36.65 -47.31
N GLY A 267 -1.13 36.40 -48.62
CA GLY A 267 -0.77 37.41 -49.63
C GLY A 267 0.25 36.93 -50.67
N GLY A 268 -0.24 36.71 -51.90
CA GLY A 268 0.53 36.42 -53.11
C GLY A 268 -0.32 35.72 -54.15
#